data_AF-A0A7X9YNV6-F1
#
_entry.id   AF-A0A7X9YNV6-F1
#
_cell.length_a   1.000
_cell.length_b   1.000
_cell.length_c   1.000
_cell.angle_alpha   90.00
_cell.angle_beta   90.00
_cell.angle_gamma   90.00
#
_symmetry.space_group_name_H-M   'P 1'
#
loop_
_entity.id
_entity.type
_entity.pdbx_description
1 polymer ?
#
loop_
_entity_poly.entity_id
_entity_poly.type
_entity_poly.pdbx_seq_one_letter_code
_entity_poly.pdbx_strand_id
1 'polypeptide(L)'
;MKKIINQAEHVVMEMCNGIALAHPELEFLKKYKVIKRREIQADKVSLISGGGSGHEPAHAGYVGKGMLDAAVCGDVFASPSQIQVYQAIKATASNKGTLLIIKNYSGDMMNFKNAAHLAEEDGIDVQYVRVEDDIAVQDSLYTVGRRGVAGTVLVHKIAGAAAEEGRSLADVKSVAEKAAQNVRSIGFGFTSCTVPAKGTPTFEIAEDEMEFGVGIHGEPGIRREKIVSADELAGRMVETLLADMKLDKDTSAEIAVLVNGFGATPLQELYLLNNSVQRELAGHAGLNVATTFVGNYMTSIDMAGASVTILKLDDELKSLLFKESDTPAFKVSGPPVAQVAYSEALEAVVGEDAPVSYEVETPATSAVISNNQFSLDNVVYLIDKMGEIIIKNEVPFCELDSHAGDGDFGMSVAKGFRQLKREWNHIINEDKKDIGSFLDACSLVIMEYCGGASGPIWGSAFRAAGKAVGGKQQLNVAEFAEMIHAAVQGIQSTGERSFGRGAVVGDKTLIDALVPCADSWTQSAESGDDFKTAFAKGAAAAVEGAKKTEDIVARMGRAGTVGDRSLGYPDAGAYALGVIFTELSEAMK
;
A
#
# COMPACT_ATOMS: atom_id res chain seq x y z
N MET A 1 16.78 -2.85 -17.48
CA MET A 1 15.53 -3.56 -17.12
C MET A 1 15.71 -4.18 -15.74
N LYS A 2 14.84 -3.86 -14.77
CA LYS A 2 14.90 -4.40 -13.40
C LYS A 2 13.87 -5.53 -13.25
N LYS A 3 14.22 -6.76 -13.62
CA LYS A 3 13.33 -7.94 -13.51
C LYS A 3 14.14 -9.17 -13.12
N ILE A 4 13.52 -10.11 -12.40
CA ILE A 4 14.08 -11.43 -12.10
C ILE A 4 13.80 -12.33 -13.31
N ILE A 5 14.72 -12.36 -14.27
CA ILE A 5 14.61 -13.17 -15.50
C ILE A 5 16.00 -13.64 -15.95
N ASN A 6 16.06 -14.77 -16.67
CA ASN A 6 17.28 -15.19 -17.36
C ASN A 6 17.33 -14.60 -18.78
N GLN A 7 16.39 -15.02 -19.65
CA GLN A 7 16.26 -14.55 -21.04
C GLN A 7 14.79 -14.27 -21.34
N ALA A 8 14.51 -13.17 -22.06
CA ALA A 8 13.14 -12.72 -22.34
C ALA A 8 12.29 -13.79 -23.06
N GLU A 9 12.89 -14.54 -23.98
CA GLU A 9 12.24 -15.62 -24.73
C GLU A 9 11.90 -16.87 -23.89
N HIS A 10 12.60 -17.08 -22.78
CA HIS A 10 12.41 -18.24 -21.91
C HIS A 10 11.49 -17.97 -20.72
N VAL A 11 11.11 -16.70 -20.48
CA VAL A 11 10.32 -16.28 -19.30
C VAL A 11 9.12 -17.18 -19.07
N VAL A 12 8.29 -17.42 -20.09
CA VAL A 12 7.06 -18.22 -19.93
C VAL A 12 7.37 -19.69 -19.65
N MET A 13 8.36 -20.26 -20.34
CA MET A 13 8.74 -21.66 -20.13
C MET A 13 9.31 -21.90 -18.72
N GLU A 14 10.19 -21.02 -18.26
CA GLU A 14 10.80 -21.09 -16.93
C GLU A 14 9.76 -20.84 -15.83
N MET A 15 8.86 -19.87 -16.04
CA MET A 15 7.73 -19.59 -15.16
C MET A 15 6.81 -20.81 -15.02
N CYS A 16 6.35 -21.39 -16.13
CA CYS A 16 5.50 -22.59 -16.09
C CYS A 16 6.19 -23.77 -15.38
N ASN A 17 7.51 -23.93 -15.59
CA ASN A 17 8.28 -24.94 -14.88
C ASN A 17 8.35 -24.64 -13.38
N GLY A 18 8.51 -23.37 -12.99
CA GLY A 18 8.46 -22.92 -11.59
C GLY A 18 7.11 -23.22 -10.92
N ILE A 19 6.00 -22.95 -11.62
CA ILE A 19 4.64 -23.29 -11.13
C ILE A 19 4.53 -24.79 -10.84
N ALA A 20 4.93 -25.65 -11.78
CA ALA A 20 4.84 -27.10 -11.59
C ALA A 20 5.77 -27.65 -10.51
N LEU A 21 6.88 -26.97 -10.20
CA LEU A 21 7.76 -27.32 -9.08
C LEU A 21 7.18 -26.89 -7.73
N ALA A 22 6.45 -25.77 -7.68
CA ALA A 22 5.82 -25.27 -6.46
C ALA A 22 4.49 -26.00 -6.13
N HIS A 23 3.78 -26.46 -7.17
CA HIS A 23 2.43 -27.04 -7.09
C HIS A 23 2.42 -28.46 -7.68
N PRO A 24 2.80 -29.50 -6.92
CA PRO A 24 2.90 -30.87 -7.41
C PRO A 24 1.56 -31.47 -7.87
N GLU A 25 0.43 -30.93 -7.43
CA GLU A 25 -0.92 -31.25 -7.90
C GLU A 25 -1.16 -30.84 -9.38
N LEU A 26 -0.26 -30.02 -9.95
CA LEU A 26 -0.27 -29.60 -11.35
C LEU A 26 0.74 -30.39 -12.19
N GLU A 27 0.49 -30.42 -13.50
CA GLU A 27 1.35 -31.00 -14.52
C GLU A 27 1.65 -29.94 -15.61
N PHE A 28 2.93 -29.83 -15.99
CA PHE A 28 3.38 -28.94 -17.05
C PHE A 28 3.65 -29.69 -18.36
N LEU A 29 2.79 -29.49 -19.36
CA LEU A 29 3.00 -29.98 -20.72
C LEU A 29 3.97 -29.05 -21.47
N LYS A 30 5.26 -29.27 -21.23
CA LYS A 30 6.37 -28.41 -21.70
C LYS A 30 6.27 -27.99 -23.16
N LYS A 31 5.98 -28.93 -24.06
CA LYS A 31 5.94 -28.67 -25.51
C LYS A 31 4.91 -27.61 -25.92
N TYR A 32 3.81 -27.51 -25.18
CA TYR A 32 2.66 -26.67 -25.56
C TYR A 32 2.41 -25.50 -24.62
N LYS A 33 3.27 -25.30 -23.62
CA LYS A 33 3.09 -24.28 -22.58
C LYS A 33 1.72 -24.39 -21.87
N VAL A 34 1.31 -25.60 -21.50
CA VAL A 34 0.02 -25.85 -20.82
C VAL A 34 0.28 -26.31 -19.39
N ILE A 35 -0.36 -25.63 -18.43
CA ILE A 35 -0.48 -26.09 -17.05
C ILE A 35 -1.85 -26.74 -16.90
N LYS A 36 -1.91 -27.98 -16.45
CA LYS A 36 -3.16 -28.72 -16.22
C LYS A 36 -3.16 -29.36 -14.83
N ARG A 37 -4.34 -29.73 -14.36
CA ARG A 37 -4.45 -30.63 -13.19
C ARG A 37 -3.75 -31.94 -13.51
N ARG A 38 -2.99 -32.48 -12.56
CA ARG A 38 -2.35 -33.79 -12.72
C ARG A 38 -3.38 -34.91 -12.87
N GLU A 39 -4.45 -34.83 -12.09
CA GLU A 39 -5.58 -35.76 -12.16
C GLU A 39 -6.77 -35.09 -12.85
N ILE A 40 -7.09 -35.57 -14.06
CA ILE A 40 -8.24 -35.09 -14.84
C ILE A 40 -9.48 -35.89 -14.43
N GLN A 41 -10.57 -35.17 -14.18
CA GLN A 41 -11.85 -35.76 -13.77
C GLN A 41 -12.71 -36.02 -15.01
N ALA A 42 -12.90 -37.30 -15.36
CA ALA A 42 -13.62 -37.70 -16.56
C ALA A 42 -15.13 -37.42 -16.52
N ASP A 43 -15.72 -37.33 -15.32
CA ASP A 43 -17.18 -37.26 -15.12
C ASP A 43 -17.73 -35.83 -14.97
N LYS A 44 -16.90 -34.81 -15.22
CA LYS A 44 -17.31 -33.39 -15.24
C LYS A 44 -16.89 -32.70 -16.53
N VAL A 45 -17.51 -31.56 -16.81
CA VAL A 45 -17.09 -30.68 -17.92
C VAL A 45 -15.65 -30.22 -17.68
N SER A 46 -14.79 -30.37 -18.70
CA SER A 46 -13.42 -29.83 -18.66
C SER A 46 -13.45 -28.33 -18.89
N LEU A 47 -12.79 -27.56 -18.02
CA LEU A 47 -12.70 -26.10 -18.14
C LEU A 47 -11.29 -25.66 -18.53
N ILE A 48 -11.19 -24.91 -19.62
CA ILE A 48 -9.92 -24.39 -20.13
C ILE A 48 -10.01 -22.87 -20.30
N SER A 49 -8.98 -22.17 -19.84
CA SER A 49 -8.77 -20.76 -20.15
C SER A 49 -7.30 -20.51 -20.53
N GLY A 50 -6.93 -19.25 -20.71
CA GLY A 50 -5.56 -18.89 -21.08
C GLY A 50 -5.49 -17.51 -21.75
N GLY A 51 -4.40 -17.31 -22.48
CA GLY A 51 -4.08 -16.05 -23.16
C GLY A 51 -2.58 -15.77 -23.09
N GLY A 52 -2.20 -14.53 -23.41
CA GLY A 52 -0.83 -14.08 -23.18
C GLY A 52 -0.43 -14.19 -21.70
N SER A 53 0.85 -14.49 -21.46
CA SER A 53 1.42 -14.48 -20.10
C SER A 53 1.70 -13.05 -19.64
N GLY A 54 2.01 -12.85 -18.36
CA GLY A 54 2.22 -11.53 -17.75
C GLY A 54 1.03 -11.02 -16.95
N HIS A 55 0.05 -11.89 -16.70
CA HIS A 55 -1.14 -11.59 -15.88
C HIS A 55 -1.23 -12.48 -14.64
N GLU A 56 -0.12 -13.13 -14.27
CA GLU A 56 -0.08 -14.09 -13.18
C GLU A 56 -0.63 -13.47 -11.89
N PRO A 57 -1.51 -14.18 -11.15
CA PRO A 57 -1.75 -15.63 -11.24
C PRO A 57 -2.67 -16.09 -12.40
N ALA A 58 -3.31 -15.18 -13.14
CA ALA A 58 -4.14 -15.57 -14.28
C ALA A 58 -3.26 -16.16 -15.41
N HIS A 59 -3.52 -17.36 -15.94
CA HIS A 59 -4.61 -18.30 -15.60
C HIS A 59 -4.12 -19.54 -14.85
N ALA A 60 -2.81 -19.83 -14.88
CA ALA A 60 -2.24 -21.06 -14.33
C ALA A 60 -2.44 -21.20 -12.81
N GLY A 61 -2.50 -20.09 -12.07
CA GLY A 61 -2.78 -20.08 -10.64
C GLY A 61 -4.23 -20.45 -10.28
N TYR A 62 -5.12 -20.57 -11.28
CA TYR A 62 -6.53 -20.96 -11.13
C TYR A 62 -6.82 -22.37 -11.63
N VAL A 63 -5.78 -23.15 -11.93
CA VAL A 63 -5.92 -24.57 -12.26
C VAL A 63 -6.03 -25.36 -10.96
N GLY A 64 -7.13 -26.10 -10.77
CA GLY A 64 -7.41 -26.85 -9.55
C GLY A 64 -8.89 -27.13 -9.33
N LYS A 65 -9.22 -27.69 -8.16
CA LYS A 65 -10.59 -28.09 -7.81
C LYS A 65 -11.49 -26.85 -7.75
N GLY A 66 -12.68 -26.94 -8.37
CA GLY A 66 -13.67 -25.86 -8.34
C GLY A 66 -13.37 -24.66 -9.24
N MET A 67 -12.32 -24.74 -10.08
CA MET A 67 -11.97 -23.74 -11.10
C MET A 67 -11.52 -24.43 -12.40
N LEU A 68 -10.35 -24.08 -12.98
CA LEU A 68 -9.90 -24.57 -14.28
C LEU A 68 -9.28 -25.96 -14.21
N ASP A 69 -9.41 -26.75 -15.29
CA ASP A 69 -8.67 -28.00 -15.47
C ASP A 69 -7.36 -27.79 -16.24
N ALA A 70 -7.29 -26.77 -17.09
CA ALA A 70 -6.05 -26.32 -17.72
C ALA A 70 -6.04 -24.81 -18.03
N ALA A 71 -4.82 -24.28 -18.06
CA ALA A 71 -4.48 -22.96 -18.53
C ALA A 71 -3.45 -23.04 -19.67
N VAL A 72 -3.74 -22.38 -20.79
CA VAL A 72 -2.85 -22.33 -21.96
C VAL A 72 -2.07 -21.02 -21.93
N CYS A 73 -0.75 -21.11 -21.72
CA CYS A 73 0.13 -19.96 -21.56
C CYS A 73 0.75 -19.56 -22.90
N GLY A 74 0.28 -18.44 -23.47
CA GLY A 74 0.90 -17.78 -24.60
C GLY A 74 2.19 -17.05 -24.21
N ASP A 75 2.88 -16.43 -25.18
CA ASP A 75 4.01 -15.55 -24.84
C ASP A 75 3.52 -14.29 -24.12
N VAL A 76 4.43 -13.48 -23.57
CA VAL A 76 4.04 -12.29 -22.79
C VAL A 76 3.17 -11.36 -23.65
N PHE A 77 1.94 -11.13 -23.20
CA PHE A 77 0.88 -10.36 -23.89
C PHE A 77 0.52 -10.84 -25.31
N ALA A 78 0.86 -12.08 -25.67
CA ALA A 78 0.52 -12.67 -26.96
C ALA A 78 -0.28 -13.96 -26.76
N SER A 79 -1.46 -14.01 -27.38
CA SER A 79 -2.35 -15.18 -27.33
C SER A 79 -1.62 -16.50 -27.68
N PRO A 80 -1.90 -17.62 -26.99
CA PRO A 80 -1.36 -18.91 -27.37
C PRO A 80 -1.88 -19.30 -28.76
N SER A 81 -1.08 -20.06 -29.50
CA SER A 81 -1.49 -20.56 -30.81
C SER A 81 -2.67 -21.53 -30.69
N GLN A 82 -3.48 -21.59 -31.76
CA GLN A 82 -4.59 -22.55 -31.85
C GLN A 82 -4.15 -24.02 -31.57
N ILE A 83 -2.92 -24.39 -31.94
CA ILE A 83 -2.41 -25.75 -31.69
C ILE A 83 -2.15 -25.99 -30.21
N GLN A 84 -1.64 -25.01 -29.46
CA GLN A 84 -1.48 -25.15 -28.02
C GLN A 84 -2.83 -25.35 -27.32
N VAL A 85 -3.84 -24.58 -27.73
CA VAL A 85 -5.20 -24.70 -27.17
C VAL A 85 -5.82 -26.05 -27.53
N TYR A 86 -5.73 -26.48 -28.78
CA TYR A 86 -6.21 -27.79 -29.23
C TYR A 86 -5.55 -28.96 -28.48
N GLN A 87 -4.25 -28.86 -28.20
CA GLN A 87 -3.54 -29.88 -27.41
C GLN A 87 -3.94 -29.86 -25.94
N ALA A 88 -4.29 -28.69 -25.37
CA ALA A 88 -4.88 -28.63 -24.04
C ALA A 88 -6.24 -29.32 -23.99
N ILE A 89 -7.12 -29.06 -24.98
CA ILE A 89 -8.42 -29.73 -25.12
C ILE A 89 -8.25 -31.26 -25.13
N LYS A 90 -7.32 -31.79 -25.93
CA LYS A 90 -7.05 -33.23 -25.99
C LYS A 90 -6.47 -33.78 -24.69
N ALA A 91 -5.62 -33.02 -24.02
CA ALA A 91 -4.97 -33.45 -22.78
C ALA A 91 -5.89 -33.42 -21.55
N THR A 92 -7.04 -32.74 -21.64
CA THR A 92 -8.04 -32.66 -20.56
C THR A 92 -9.43 -33.13 -20.97
N ALA A 93 -9.56 -33.77 -22.13
CA ALA A 93 -10.85 -34.26 -22.63
C ALA A 93 -11.55 -35.15 -21.60
N SER A 94 -12.83 -34.88 -21.37
CA SER A 94 -13.69 -35.61 -20.46
C SER A 94 -14.91 -36.18 -21.18
N ASN A 95 -15.70 -37.01 -20.48
CA ASN A 95 -16.91 -37.60 -21.04
C ASN A 95 -18.09 -36.61 -21.11
N LYS A 96 -17.91 -35.37 -20.62
CA LYS A 96 -18.94 -34.33 -20.54
C LYS A 96 -18.67 -33.13 -21.45
N GLY A 97 -17.63 -33.19 -22.28
CA GLY A 97 -17.23 -32.10 -23.17
C GLY A 97 -16.37 -31.03 -22.47
N THR A 98 -16.02 -29.99 -23.23
CA THR A 98 -15.09 -28.93 -22.80
C THR A 98 -15.71 -27.55 -22.95
N LEU A 99 -15.58 -26.69 -21.93
CA LEU A 99 -15.90 -25.27 -22.03
C LEU A 99 -14.63 -24.42 -22.03
N LEU A 100 -14.46 -23.61 -23.08
CA LEU A 100 -13.41 -22.60 -23.18
C LEU A 100 -13.91 -21.27 -22.59
N ILE A 101 -13.22 -20.72 -21.61
CA ILE A 101 -13.50 -19.40 -21.04
C ILE A 101 -12.49 -18.41 -21.62
N ILE A 102 -12.95 -17.53 -22.50
CA ILE A 102 -12.08 -16.72 -23.37
C ILE A 102 -12.24 -15.23 -23.01
N LYS A 103 -11.13 -14.57 -22.66
CA LYS A 103 -11.09 -13.10 -22.52
C LYS A 103 -11.29 -12.47 -23.90
N ASN A 104 -12.11 -11.44 -24.01
CA ASN A 104 -12.39 -10.81 -25.30
C ASN A 104 -11.20 -9.98 -25.78
N TYR A 105 -10.26 -10.65 -26.43
CA TYR A 105 -9.16 -10.08 -27.21
C TYR A 105 -9.14 -10.77 -28.57
N SER A 106 -8.87 -10.03 -29.65
CA SER A 106 -8.97 -10.57 -31.02
C SER A 106 -8.11 -11.82 -31.23
N GLY A 107 -6.88 -11.84 -30.70
CA GLY A 107 -6.00 -13.00 -30.76
C GLY A 107 -6.54 -14.21 -29.98
N ASP A 108 -7.04 -13.99 -28.76
CA ASP A 108 -7.62 -15.04 -27.91
C ASP A 108 -8.87 -15.63 -28.56
N MET A 109 -9.81 -14.77 -29.01
CA MET A 109 -11.02 -15.21 -29.68
C MET A 109 -10.75 -16.02 -30.95
N MET A 110 -9.78 -15.59 -31.77
CA MET A 110 -9.42 -16.29 -33.00
C MET A 110 -8.78 -17.66 -32.72
N ASN A 111 -7.74 -17.71 -31.87
CA ASN A 111 -7.01 -18.94 -31.62
C ASN A 111 -7.85 -19.99 -30.89
N PHE A 112 -8.62 -19.61 -29.88
CA PHE A 112 -9.42 -20.55 -29.11
C PHE A 112 -10.61 -21.09 -29.90
N LYS A 113 -11.29 -20.26 -30.70
CA LYS A 113 -12.41 -20.73 -31.53
C LYS A 113 -11.94 -21.68 -32.64
N ASN A 114 -10.80 -21.39 -33.28
CA ASN A 114 -10.23 -22.30 -34.28
C ASN A 114 -9.76 -23.62 -33.65
N ALA A 115 -9.22 -23.58 -32.43
CA ALA A 115 -8.87 -24.79 -31.69
C ALA A 115 -10.09 -25.65 -31.32
N ALA A 116 -11.20 -25.01 -30.92
CA ALA A 116 -12.47 -25.69 -30.69
C ALA A 116 -12.95 -26.41 -31.95
N HIS A 117 -12.93 -25.73 -33.10
CA HIS A 117 -13.31 -26.33 -34.38
C HIS A 117 -12.45 -27.56 -34.75
N LEU A 118 -11.13 -27.48 -34.56
CA LEU A 118 -10.23 -28.62 -34.77
C LEU A 118 -10.53 -29.79 -33.82
N ALA A 119 -10.94 -29.51 -32.58
CA ALA A 119 -11.32 -30.54 -31.62
C ALA A 119 -12.68 -31.19 -31.95
N GLU A 120 -13.63 -30.41 -32.49
CA GLU A 120 -14.91 -30.91 -32.99
C GLU A 120 -14.72 -31.86 -34.20
N GLU A 121 -13.79 -31.56 -35.10
CA GLU A 121 -13.41 -32.47 -36.21
C GLU A 121 -12.88 -33.83 -35.69
N ASP A 122 -12.26 -33.83 -34.51
CA ASP A 122 -11.78 -35.00 -33.79
C ASP A 122 -12.86 -35.66 -32.89
N GLY A 123 -14.10 -35.15 -32.91
CA GLY A 123 -15.23 -35.70 -32.16
C GLY A 123 -15.30 -35.29 -30.68
N ILE A 124 -14.59 -34.23 -30.28
CA ILE A 124 -14.67 -33.67 -28.92
C ILE A 124 -15.72 -32.55 -28.91
N ASP A 125 -16.74 -32.65 -28.05
CA ASP A 125 -17.73 -31.58 -27.86
C ASP A 125 -17.08 -30.40 -27.11
N VAL A 126 -17.02 -29.25 -27.76
CA VAL A 126 -16.40 -28.04 -27.24
C VAL A 126 -17.35 -26.86 -27.39
N GLN A 127 -17.56 -26.13 -26.30
CA GLN A 127 -18.24 -24.85 -26.33
C GLN A 127 -17.35 -23.75 -25.75
N TYR A 128 -17.74 -22.49 -25.93
CA TYR A 128 -17.03 -21.37 -25.33
C TYR A 128 -17.97 -20.34 -24.72
N VAL A 129 -17.42 -19.58 -23.77
CA VAL A 129 -17.99 -18.33 -23.25
C VAL A 129 -16.98 -17.21 -23.44
N ARG A 130 -17.46 -16.05 -23.89
CA ARG A 130 -16.68 -14.82 -24.03
C ARG A 130 -16.87 -13.97 -22.78
N VAL A 131 -15.78 -13.47 -22.21
CA VAL A 131 -15.79 -12.51 -21.10
C VAL A 131 -15.34 -11.14 -21.61
N GLU A 132 -16.20 -10.14 -21.44
CA GLU A 132 -16.03 -8.76 -21.94
C GLU A 132 -16.42 -7.74 -20.85
N ASP A 133 -15.89 -7.93 -19.65
CA ASP A 133 -16.31 -7.26 -18.42
C ASP A 133 -15.79 -5.82 -18.27
N ASP A 134 -14.77 -5.42 -19.03
CA ASP A 134 -14.19 -4.08 -18.93
C ASP A 134 -15.08 -3.00 -19.55
N ILE A 135 -15.53 -2.05 -18.74
CA ILE A 135 -16.41 -0.96 -19.19
C ILE A 135 -15.67 0.28 -19.71
N ALA A 136 -14.34 0.30 -19.64
CA ALA A 136 -13.57 1.50 -19.94
C ALA A 136 -13.67 1.91 -21.41
N VAL A 137 -13.60 0.95 -22.34
CA VAL A 137 -13.57 1.25 -23.78
C VAL A 137 -14.44 0.27 -24.54
N GLN A 138 -15.19 0.80 -25.52
CA GLN A 138 -15.86 0.02 -26.55
C GLN A 138 -15.04 0.10 -27.84
N ASP A 139 -14.50 -1.05 -28.28
CA ASP A 139 -13.54 -1.19 -29.37
C ASP A 139 -12.16 -0.57 -29.07
N SER A 140 -11.09 -1.38 -29.10
CA SER A 140 -9.71 -0.94 -28.83
C SER A 140 -8.73 -1.49 -29.85
N LEU A 141 -7.44 -1.12 -29.74
CA LEU A 141 -6.38 -1.58 -30.66
C LEU A 141 -6.34 -3.10 -30.86
N TYR A 142 -6.76 -3.88 -29.85
CA TYR A 142 -6.69 -5.34 -29.86
C TYR A 142 -8.04 -6.03 -29.66
N THR A 143 -9.15 -5.29 -29.62
CA THR A 143 -10.48 -5.84 -29.25
C THR A 143 -11.61 -5.23 -30.05
N VAL A 144 -12.55 -6.08 -30.48
CA VAL A 144 -13.89 -5.67 -30.94
C VAL A 144 -14.87 -5.88 -29.78
N GLY A 145 -15.58 -4.82 -29.37
CA GLY A 145 -16.36 -4.77 -28.14
C GLY A 145 -15.51 -4.41 -26.91
N ARG A 146 -15.93 -4.89 -25.74
CA ARG A 146 -15.27 -4.64 -24.45
C ARG A 146 -14.13 -5.63 -24.21
N ARG A 147 -13.10 -5.23 -23.48
CA ARG A 147 -11.98 -6.12 -23.10
C ARG A 147 -12.43 -7.12 -22.03
N GLY A 148 -11.78 -8.28 -21.98
CA GLY A 148 -11.93 -9.25 -20.88
C GLY A 148 -10.81 -9.12 -19.86
N VAL A 149 -11.10 -8.75 -18.62
CA VAL A 149 -10.14 -8.44 -17.56
C VAL A 149 -10.45 -9.22 -16.27
N ALA A 150 -10.20 -8.66 -15.09
CA ALA A 150 -10.22 -9.33 -13.79
C ALA A 150 -11.54 -10.07 -13.46
N GLY A 151 -12.69 -9.64 -14.00
CA GLY A 151 -13.96 -10.32 -13.82
C GLY A 151 -13.98 -11.75 -14.40
N THR A 152 -13.08 -12.06 -15.32
CA THR A 152 -12.85 -13.42 -15.83
C THR A 152 -12.58 -14.42 -14.71
N VAL A 153 -11.90 -14.01 -13.63
CA VAL A 153 -11.58 -14.88 -12.48
C VAL A 153 -12.87 -15.35 -11.77
N LEU A 154 -13.85 -14.46 -11.64
CA LEU A 154 -15.16 -14.80 -11.08
C LEU A 154 -15.95 -15.73 -12.02
N VAL A 155 -15.83 -15.55 -13.34
CA VAL A 155 -16.43 -16.47 -14.33
C VAL A 155 -15.81 -17.87 -14.22
N HIS A 156 -14.48 -17.99 -14.05
CA HIS A 156 -13.84 -19.28 -13.77
C HIS A 156 -14.39 -19.93 -12.51
N LYS A 157 -14.57 -19.15 -11.44
CA LYS A 157 -15.07 -19.67 -10.16
C LYS A 157 -16.50 -20.22 -10.27
N ILE A 158 -17.38 -19.50 -10.95
CA ILE A 158 -18.77 -19.91 -11.15
C ILE A 158 -18.85 -21.14 -12.06
N ALA A 159 -18.14 -21.12 -13.19
CA ALA A 159 -18.10 -22.24 -14.12
C ALA A 159 -17.50 -23.49 -13.47
N GLY A 160 -16.40 -23.32 -12.72
CA GLY A 160 -15.72 -24.40 -12.00
C GLY A 160 -16.58 -25.05 -10.94
N ALA A 161 -17.28 -24.25 -10.13
CA ALA A 161 -18.25 -24.76 -9.17
C ALA A 161 -19.37 -25.57 -9.85
N ALA A 162 -19.92 -25.04 -10.95
CA ALA A 162 -20.98 -25.70 -11.72
C ALA A 162 -20.49 -27.02 -12.36
N ALA A 163 -19.24 -27.05 -12.85
CA ALA A 163 -18.63 -28.26 -13.38
C ALA A 163 -18.38 -29.31 -12.28
N GLU A 164 -17.90 -28.92 -11.10
CA GLU A 164 -17.72 -29.86 -9.96
C GLU A 164 -19.06 -30.43 -9.44
N GLU A 165 -20.19 -29.76 -9.68
CA GLU A 165 -21.53 -30.32 -9.43
C GLU A 165 -21.96 -31.39 -10.47
N GLY A 166 -21.14 -31.66 -11.49
CA GLY A 166 -21.42 -32.65 -12.53
C GLY A 166 -22.47 -32.21 -13.56
N ARG A 167 -22.76 -30.89 -13.63
CA ARG A 167 -23.70 -30.31 -14.59
C ARG A 167 -23.28 -30.58 -16.05
N SER A 168 -24.24 -30.52 -16.98
CA SER A 168 -23.98 -30.72 -18.40
C SER A 168 -23.17 -29.56 -19.01
N LEU A 169 -22.51 -29.76 -20.15
CA LEU A 169 -21.79 -28.69 -20.86
C LEU A 169 -22.68 -27.47 -21.13
N ALA A 170 -23.93 -27.69 -21.54
CA ALA A 170 -24.89 -26.64 -21.80
C ALA A 170 -25.24 -25.83 -20.54
N ASP A 171 -25.44 -26.51 -19.40
CA ASP A 171 -25.76 -25.85 -18.13
C ASP A 171 -24.56 -25.07 -17.58
N VAL A 172 -23.35 -25.63 -17.67
CA VAL A 172 -22.11 -24.96 -17.26
C VAL A 172 -21.86 -23.73 -18.13
N LYS A 173 -22.06 -23.83 -19.45
CA LYS A 173 -22.01 -22.68 -20.35
C LYS A 173 -23.03 -21.62 -19.97
N SER A 174 -24.29 -22.01 -19.76
CA SER A 174 -25.37 -21.07 -19.46
C SER A 174 -25.08 -20.24 -18.19
N VAL A 175 -24.63 -20.89 -17.12
CA VAL A 175 -24.30 -20.17 -15.88
C VAL A 175 -23.01 -19.35 -15.97
N ALA A 176 -22.03 -19.80 -16.77
CA ALA A 176 -20.83 -19.01 -17.07
C ALA A 176 -21.14 -17.76 -17.91
N GLU A 177 -22.01 -17.87 -18.92
CA GLU A 177 -22.50 -16.74 -19.72
C GLU A 177 -23.28 -15.76 -18.84
N LYS A 178 -24.12 -16.27 -17.94
CA LYS A 178 -24.85 -15.46 -16.96
C LYS A 178 -23.89 -14.69 -16.05
N ALA A 179 -22.84 -15.34 -15.53
CA ALA A 179 -21.81 -14.66 -14.75
C ALA A 179 -21.09 -13.58 -15.58
N ALA A 180 -20.67 -13.90 -16.80
CA ALA A 180 -20.00 -12.97 -17.72
C ALA A 180 -20.88 -11.74 -18.05
N GLN A 181 -22.20 -11.92 -18.18
CA GLN A 181 -23.14 -10.83 -18.44
C GLN A 181 -23.38 -9.94 -17.21
N ASN A 182 -23.18 -10.46 -15.99
CA ASN A 182 -23.46 -9.77 -14.73
C ASN A 182 -22.21 -9.23 -14.01
N VAL A 183 -21.02 -9.38 -14.61
CA VAL A 183 -19.76 -8.86 -14.07
C VAL A 183 -19.28 -7.64 -14.86
N ARG A 184 -18.84 -6.60 -14.15
CA ARG A 184 -18.22 -5.39 -14.75
C ARG A 184 -16.96 -5.02 -14.00
N SER A 185 -15.99 -4.48 -14.74
CA SER A 185 -14.68 -4.08 -14.24
C SER A 185 -14.24 -2.74 -14.82
N ILE A 186 -13.49 -1.98 -14.03
CA ILE A 186 -12.76 -0.80 -14.49
C ILE A 186 -11.46 -0.69 -13.68
N GLY A 187 -10.38 -0.21 -14.30
CA GLY A 187 -9.09 -0.05 -13.63
C GLY A 187 -8.37 1.22 -14.00
N PHE A 188 -7.24 1.46 -13.34
CA PHE A 188 -6.37 2.61 -13.56
C PHE A 188 -4.90 2.19 -13.38
N GLY A 189 -3.98 2.92 -14.01
CA GLY A 189 -2.54 2.72 -13.87
C GLY A 189 -1.82 4.01 -13.49
N PHE A 190 -1.00 3.98 -12.44
CA PHE A 190 -0.04 5.03 -12.10
C PHE A 190 1.25 4.93 -12.90
N THR A 191 1.62 3.71 -13.30
CA THR A 191 2.76 3.46 -14.17
C THR A 191 2.36 2.63 -15.37
N SER A 192 3.25 2.56 -16.36
CA SER A 192 3.15 1.61 -17.45
C SER A 192 3.83 0.28 -17.09
N CYS A 193 3.43 -0.81 -17.72
CA CYS A 193 4.10 -2.11 -17.60
C CYS A 193 5.33 -2.19 -18.53
N THR A 194 6.33 -2.98 -18.14
CA THR A 194 7.52 -3.24 -18.97
C THR A 194 7.48 -4.66 -19.51
N VAL A 195 7.23 -4.82 -20.80
CA VAL A 195 7.31 -6.13 -21.48
C VAL A 195 8.78 -6.57 -21.58
N PRO A 196 9.17 -7.78 -21.13
CA PRO A 196 10.57 -8.22 -21.16
C PRO A 196 11.24 -8.15 -22.53
N ALA A 197 10.51 -8.43 -23.61
CA ALA A 197 11.05 -8.32 -24.97
C ALA A 197 11.30 -6.87 -25.41
N LYS A 198 10.51 -5.91 -24.92
CA LYS A 198 10.64 -4.47 -25.23
C LYS A 198 11.73 -3.82 -24.38
N GLY A 199 11.82 -4.18 -23.11
CA GLY A 199 12.83 -3.66 -22.16
C GLY A 199 12.60 -2.23 -21.67
N THR A 200 11.62 -1.52 -22.22
CA THR A 200 11.15 -0.20 -21.79
C THR A 200 9.63 -0.22 -21.54
N PRO A 201 9.10 0.75 -20.77
CA PRO A 201 7.65 0.86 -20.52
C PRO A 201 6.82 0.86 -21.81
N THR A 202 5.62 0.28 -21.79
CA THR A 202 4.73 0.19 -22.98
C THR A 202 4.24 1.55 -23.44
N PHE A 203 4.02 2.48 -22.52
CA PHE A 203 3.68 3.88 -22.75
C PHE A 203 4.36 4.79 -21.72
N GLU A 204 4.41 6.09 -22.00
CA GLU A 204 4.91 7.11 -21.06
C GLU A 204 3.74 7.75 -20.31
N ILE A 205 3.93 8.02 -19.02
CA ILE A 205 3.01 8.71 -18.11
C ILE A 205 3.82 9.59 -17.16
N ALA A 206 3.35 10.80 -16.86
CA ALA A 206 4.07 11.71 -15.97
C ALA A 206 3.97 11.27 -14.49
N GLU A 207 4.90 11.73 -13.65
CA GLU A 207 4.97 11.35 -12.23
C GLU A 207 3.71 11.73 -11.43
N ASP A 208 2.97 12.74 -11.86
CA ASP A 208 1.75 13.22 -11.22
C ASP A 208 0.47 12.84 -11.99
N GLU A 209 0.57 11.91 -12.95
CA GLU A 209 -0.54 11.45 -13.79
C GLU A 209 -0.93 9.98 -13.52
N MET A 210 -2.18 9.66 -13.84
CA MET A 210 -2.71 8.30 -13.91
C MET A 210 -3.50 8.09 -15.22
N GLU A 211 -3.50 6.86 -15.72
CA GLU A 211 -4.27 6.44 -16.88
C GLU A 211 -5.55 5.74 -16.41
N PHE A 212 -6.70 6.43 -16.50
CA PHE A 212 -7.98 5.90 -16.06
C PHE A 212 -8.61 5.04 -17.17
N GLY A 213 -8.98 3.81 -16.84
CA GLY A 213 -9.50 2.82 -17.78
C GLY A 213 -8.41 2.04 -18.54
N VAL A 214 -7.17 2.00 -18.05
CA VAL A 214 -6.05 1.29 -18.71
C VAL A 214 -6.35 -0.21 -18.90
N GLY A 215 -5.89 -0.77 -20.02
CA GLY A 215 -6.02 -2.21 -20.28
C GLY A 215 -4.91 -3.06 -19.67
N ILE A 216 -5.15 -4.36 -19.50
CA ILE A 216 -4.21 -5.29 -18.86
C ILE A 216 -2.92 -5.54 -19.68
N HIS A 217 -2.84 -5.14 -20.95
CA HIS A 217 -1.61 -5.20 -21.75
C HIS A 217 -0.96 -3.81 -21.89
N GLY A 218 -1.40 -2.81 -21.12
CA GLY A 218 -0.96 -1.42 -21.23
C GLY A 218 -1.61 -0.66 -22.39
N GLU A 219 -2.78 -1.10 -22.85
CA GLU A 219 -3.57 -0.34 -23.82
C GLU A 219 -4.06 0.98 -23.22
N PRO A 220 -4.11 2.07 -24.02
CA PRO A 220 -4.68 3.34 -23.57
C PRO A 220 -6.06 3.17 -22.93
N GLY A 221 -6.31 3.99 -21.91
CA GLY A 221 -7.58 4.01 -21.21
C GLY A 221 -8.58 4.99 -21.82
N ILE A 222 -9.54 5.41 -20.99
CA ILE A 222 -10.51 6.46 -21.31
C ILE A 222 -9.79 7.80 -21.45
N ARG A 223 -8.93 8.11 -20.47
CA ARG A 223 -8.22 9.38 -20.38
C ARG A 223 -7.03 9.28 -19.44
N ARG A 224 -6.08 10.20 -19.65
CA ARG A 224 -5.01 10.51 -18.73
C ARG A 224 -5.36 11.75 -17.91
N GLU A 225 -5.11 11.71 -16.61
CA GLU A 225 -5.44 12.80 -15.70
C GLU A 225 -4.50 12.83 -14.49
N LYS A 226 -4.57 13.87 -13.66
CA LYS A 226 -3.78 13.96 -12.43
C LYS A 226 -4.20 12.89 -11.43
N ILE A 227 -3.23 12.43 -10.63
CA ILE A 227 -3.49 11.52 -9.51
C ILE A 227 -4.45 12.21 -8.52
N VAL A 228 -5.45 11.44 -8.07
CA VAL A 228 -6.45 11.87 -7.08
C VAL A 228 -6.40 10.96 -5.85
N SER A 229 -7.13 11.31 -4.79
CA SER A 229 -7.22 10.48 -3.59
C SER A 229 -7.90 9.13 -3.86
N ALA A 230 -7.63 8.14 -3.01
CA ALA A 230 -8.29 6.83 -3.09
C ALA A 230 -9.82 6.93 -3.02
N ASP A 231 -10.30 7.89 -2.23
CA ASP A 231 -11.71 8.23 -2.05
C ASP A 231 -12.37 8.72 -3.34
N GLU A 232 -11.75 9.70 -3.98
CA GLU A 232 -12.25 10.24 -5.25
C GLU A 232 -12.17 9.19 -6.37
N LEU A 233 -11.11 8.39 -6.38
CA LEU A 233 -10.93 7.31 -7.34
C LEU A 233 -11.99 6.22 -7.17
N ALA A 234 -12.24 5.78 -5.92
CA ALA A 234 -13.27 4.81 -5.61
C ALA A 234 -14.66 5.31 -6.01
N GLY A 235 -15.00 6.57 -5.71
CA GLY A 235 -16.27 7.19 -6.10
C GLY A 235 -16.49 7.10 -7.61
N ARG A 236 -15.51 7.55 -8.40
CA ARG A 236 -15.54 7.48 -9.87
C ARG A 236 -15.70 6.03 -10.38
N MET A 237 -14.93 5.09 -9.83
CA MET A 237 -14.96 3.68 -10.27
C MET A 237 -16.30 3.02 -9.95
N VAL A 238 -16.78 3.15 -8.71
CA VAL A 238 -18.03 2.54 -8.25
C VAL A 238 -19.22 3.14 -9.00
N GLU A 239 -19.32 4.46 -9.11
CA GLU A 239 -20.41 5.12 -9.83
C GLU A 239 -20.46 4.69 -11.30
N THR A 240 -19.32 4.62 -11.99
CA THR A 240 -19.25 4.21 -13.39
C THR A 240 -19.67 2.73 -13.57
N LEU A 241 -19.25 1.85 -12.66
CA LEU A 241 -19.66 0.44 -12.66
C LEU A 241 -21.16 0.28 -12.43
N LEU A 242 -21.70 0.92 -11.40
CA LEU A 242 -23.13 0.83 -11.07
C LEU A 242 -24.01 1.39 -12.19
N ALA A 243 -23.60 2.49 -12.82
CA ALA A 243 -24.30 3.07 -13.96
C ALA A 243 -24.36 2.11 -15.16
N ASP A 244 -23.25 1.47 -15.51
CA ASP A 244 -23.22 0.48 -16.60
C ASP A 244 -24.09 -0.76 -16.30
N MET A 245 -24.11 -1.18 -15.03
CA MET A 245 -24.92 -2.30 -14.55
C MET A 245 -26.39 -1.94 -14.35
N LYS A 246 -26.77 -0.66 -14.50
CA LYS A 246 -28.12 -0.13 -14.22
C LYS A 246 -28.57 -0.45 -12.79
N LEU A 247 -27.66 -0.27 -11.83
CA LEU A 247 -27.87 -0.42 -10.40
C LEU A 247 -27.97 0.96 -9.76
N ASP A 248 -29.14 1.60 -9.93
CA ASP A 248 -29.41 2.90 -9.33
C ASP A 248 -29.53 2.79 -7.80
N LYS A 249 -29.50 3.93 -7.08
CA LYS A 249 -29.52 3.98 -5.60
C LYS A 249 -30.70 3.24 -4.96
N ASP A 250 -31.83 3.17 -5.66
CA ASP A 250 -33.06 2.50 -5.20
C ASP A 250 -33.13 1.01 -5.58
N THR A 251 -32.15 0.52 -6.36
CA THR A 251 -32.10 -0.89 -6.78
C THR A 251 -31.58 -1.75 -5.64
N SER A 252 -32.41 -2.69 -5.17
CA SER A 252 -31.91 -3.72 -4.27
C SER A 252 -31.17 -4.80 -5.05
N ALA A 253 -29.89 -5.00 -4.74
CA ALA A 253 -29.07 -6.02 -5.36
C ALA A 253 -28.02 -6.55 -4.41
N GLU A 254 -27.73 -7.84 -4.52
CA GLU A 254 -26.59 -8.46 -3.86
C GLU A 254 -25.40 -8.52 -4.84
N ILE A 255 -24.20 -8.21 -4.37
CA ILE A 255 -23.00 -8.10 -5.20
C ILE A 255 -21.79 -8.78 -4.56
N ALA A 256 -20.85 -9.24 -5.38
CA ALA A 256 -19.49 -9.56 -4.95
C ALA A 256 -18.51 -8.52 -5.51
N VAL A 257 -17.51 -8.16 -4.72
CA VAL A 257 -16.49 -7.16 -5.07
C VAL A 257 -15.13 -7.83 -5.21
N LEU A 258 -14.36 -7.42 -6.21
CA LEU A 258 -12.97 -7.81 -6.39
C LEU A 258 -12.13 -6.55 -6.60
N VAL A 259 -11.26 -6.24 -5.64
CA VAL A 259 -10.23 -5.20 -5.71
C VAL A 259 -8.92 -5.88 -6.11
N ASN A 260 -8.53 -5.67 -7.37
CA ASN A 260 -7.44 -6.37 -8.02
C ASN A 260 -6.26 -5.43 -8.28
N GLY A 261 -5.06 -5.77 -7.81
CA GLY A 261 -3.84 -5.05 -8.15
C GLY A 261 -3.23 -5.49 -9.48
N PHE A 262 -2.56 -4.56 -10.16
CA PHE A 262 -1.91 -4.82 -11.46
C PHE A 262 -0.46 -5.32 -11.37
N GLY A 263 0.04 -5.58 -10.16
CA GLY A 263 1.33 -6.22 -9.93
C GLY A 263 2.17 -5.47 -8.92
N ALA A 264 2.51 -4.20 -9.21
CA ALA A 264 3.44 -3.41 -8.39
C ALA A 264 2.76 -2.63 -7.25
N THR A 265 1.42 -2.59 -7.18
CA THR A 265 0.69 -1.93 -6.10
C THR A 265 0.75 -2.76 -4.81
N PRO A 266 1.28 -2.21 -3.70
CA PRO A 266 1.31 -2.88 -2.40
C PRO A 266 -0.08 -3.27 -1.90
N LEU A 267 -0.16 -4.38 -1.16
CA LEU A 267 -1.42 -4.85 -0.58
C LEU A 267 -2.04 -3.83 0.39
N GLN A 268 -1.23 -3.02 1.06
CA GLN A 268 -1.69 -1.92 1.91
C GLN A 268 -2.54 -0.91 1.12
N GLU A 269 -2.09 -0.51 -0.07
CA GLU A 269 -2.82 0.41 -0.93
C GLU A 269 -4.10 -0.23 -1.48
N LEU A 270 -4.09 -1.54 -1.76
CA LEU A 270 -5.31 -2.26 -2.19
C LEU A 270 -6.36 -2.33 -1.08
N TYR A 271 -5.95 -2.52 0.18
CA TYR A 271 -6.87 -2.47 1.31
C TYR A 271 -7.37 -1.05 1.60
N LEU A 272 -6.53 -0.02 1.41
CA LEU A 272 -6.96 1.38 1.45
C LEU A 272 -8.01 1.67 0.37
N LEU A 273 -7.76 1.27 -0.88
CA LEU A 273 -8.73 1.42 -1.97
C LEU A 273 -10.01 0.65 -1.66
N ASN A 274 -9.90 -0.57 -1.11
CA ASN A 274 -11.07 -1.31 -0.69
C ASN A 274 -11.87 -0.55 0.38
N ASN A 275 -11.22 0.06 1.38
CA ASN A 275 -11.93 0.88 2.36
C ASN A 275 -12.76 1.99 1.69
N SER A 276 -12.16 2.73 0.76
CA SER A 276 -12.85 3.76 -0.02
C SER A 276 -14.00 3.16 -0.86
N VAL A 277 -13.79 2.02 -1.54
CA VAL A 277 -14.84 1.33 -2.32
C VAL A 277 -16.01 0.89 -1.43
N GLN A 278 -15.74 0.32 -0.26
CA GLN A 278 -16.79 -0.10 0.68
C GLN A 278 -17.58 1.10 1.20
N ARG A 279 -16.92 2.24 1.46
CA ARG A 279 -17.60 3.48 1.85
C ARG A 279 -18.57 3.97 0.77
N GLU A 280 -18.10 4.02 -0.48
CA GLU A 280 -18.95 4.43 -1.61
C GLU A 280 -20.14 3.48 -1.80
N LEU A 281 -19.91 2.17 -1.72
CA LEU A 281 -20.99 1.18 -1.79
C LEU A 281 -21.97 1.28 -0.61
N ALA A 282 -21.51 1.59 0.60
CA ALA A 282 -22.36 1.80 1.77
C ALA A 282 -23.30 3.02 1.63
N GLY A 283 -22.93 4.00 0.79
CA GLY A 283 -23.81 5.11 0.40
C GLY A 283 -25.02 4.70 -0.44
N HIS A 284 -25.07 3.44 -0.92
CA HIS A 284 -26.16 2.89 -1.71
C HIS A 284 -26.97 1.88 -0.87
N ALA A 285 -28.02 2.36 -0.18
CA ALA A 285 -28.80 1.58 0.78
C ALA A 285 -29.42 0.27 0.22
N GLY A 286 -29.63 0.16 -1.10
CA GLY A 286 -30.13 -1.06 -1.74
C GLY A 286 -29.08 -2.15 -1.99
N LEU A 287 -27.79 -1.81 -1.91
CA LEU A 287 -26.72 -2.75 -2.23
C LEU A 287 -26.25 -3.54 -1.01
N ASN A 288 -26.19 -4.86 -1.16
CA ASN A 288 -25.59 -5.75 -0.18
C ASN A 288 -24.34 -6.40 -0.75
N VAL A 289 -23.18 -6.12 -0.15
CA VAL A 289 -21.93 -6.81 -0.51
C VAL A 289 -21.93 -8.17 0.17
N ALA A 290 -21.93 -9.25 -0.61
CA ALA A 290 -21.92 -10.62 -0.09
C ALA A 290 -20.50 -11.09 0.28
N THR A 291 -19.51 -10.67 -0.50
CA THR A 291 -18.10 -10.99 -0.28
C THR A 291 -17.21 -10.01 -1.03
N THR A 292 -15.98 -9.85 -0.52
CA THR A 292 -14.96 -9.01 -1.13
C THR A 292 -13.63 -9.76 -1.21
N PHE A 293 -12.99 -9.68 -2.38
CA PHE A 293 -11.66 -10.22 -2.63
C PHE A 293 -10.69 -9.06 -2.85
N VAL A 294 -9.56 -9.04 -2.12
CA VAL A 294 -8.52 -7.99 -2.25
C VAL A 294 -7.17 -8.65 -2.51
N GLY A 295 -6.42 -8.21 -3.53
CA GLY A 295 -5.10 -8.75 -3.85
C GLY A 295 -4.79 -8.75 -5.35
N ASN A 296 -3.78 -9.51 -5.76
CA ASN A 296 -3.39 -9.65 -7.17
C ASN A 296 -4.03 -10.90 -7.78
N TYR A 297 -5.06 -10.71 -8.61
CA TYR A 297 -5.82 -11.78 -9.25
C TYR A 297 -5.63 -11.82 -10.79
N MET A 298 -5.47 -10.67 -11.42
CA MET A 298 -5.10 -10.55 -12.84
C MET A 298 -4.22 -9.32 -13.00
N THR A 299 -2.91 -9.56 -13.09
CA THR A 299 -1.90 -8.49 -13.11
C THR A 299 -1.64 -7.97 -14.53
N SER A 300 -0.79 -6.95 -14.63
CA SER A 300 -0.18 -6.44 -15.87
C SER A 300 1.33 -6.29 -15.62
N ILE A 301 2.00 -7.41 -15.36
CA ILE A 301 3.43 -7.48 -15.03
C ILE A 301 3.79 -6.62 -13.80
N ASP A 302 4.41 -5.46 -14.02
CA ASP A 302 4.95 -4.53 -13.02
C ASP A 302 4.23 -3.18 -13.05
N MET A 303 3.03 -3.13 -13.63
CA MET A 303 2.17 -1.95 -13.56
C MET A 303 1.76 -1.68 -12.11
N ALA A 304 1.99 -0.45 -11.64
CA ALA A 304 1.37 0.08 -10.45
C ALA A 304 -0.01 0.62 -10.83
N GLY A 305 -1.05 0.12 -10.20
CA GLY A 305 -2.44 0.37 -10.53
C GLY A 305 -3.35 -0.72 -9.96
N ALA A 306 -4.64 -0.50 -10.07
CA ALA A 306 -5.64 -1.45 -9.60
C ALA A 306 -6.91 -1.40 -10.46
N SER A 307 -7.75 -2.42 -10.32
CA SER A 307 -9.10 -2.47 -10.86
C SER A 307 -10.11 -2.85 -9.79
N VAL A 308 -11.33 -2.34 -9.94
CA VAL A 308 -12.50 -2.75 -9.17
C VAL A 308 -13.43 -3.50 -10.10
N THR A 309 -13.89 -4.65 -9.63
CA THR A 309 -14.84 -5.52 -10.31
C THR A 309 -16.05 -5.74 -9.43
N ILE A 310 -17.25 -5.64 -10.01
CA ILE A 310 -18.53 -5.96 -9.35
C ILE A 310 -19.20 -7.08 -10.13
N LEU A 311 -19.58 -8.15 -9.44
CA LEU A 311 -20.46 -9.21 -9.95
C LEU A 311 -21.82 -9.08 -9.27
N LYS A 312 -22.88 -8.83 -10.04
CA LYS A 312 -24.26 -8.90 -9.54
C LYS A 312 -24.64 -10.35 -9.29
N LEU A 313 -25.14 -10.64 -8.10
CA LEU A 313 -25.51 -11.97 -7.66
C LEU A 313 -27.02 -12.15 -7.67
N ASP A 314 -27.44 -13.32 -8.14
CA ASP A 314 -28.69 -13.94 -7.73
C ASP A 314 -28.40 -15.20 -6.91
N ASP A 315 -29.44 -15.91 -6.49
CA ASP A 315 -29.31 -17.09 -5.62
C ASP A 315 -28.38 -18.17 -6.21
N GLU A 316 -28.42 -18.36 -7.53
CA GLU A 316 -27.59 -19.36 -8.21
C GLU A 316 -26.12 -18.93 -8.22
N LEU A 317 -25.83 -17.70 -8.68
CA LEU A 317 -24.46 -17.20 -8.74
C LEU A 317 -23.85 -17.10 -7.35
N LYS A 318 -24.63 -16.66 -6.35
CA LYS A 318 -24.21 -16.62 -4.95
C LYS A 318 -23.85 -18.01 -4.45
N SER A 319 -24.72 -18.99 -4.65
CA SER A 319 -24.49 -20.38 -4.24
C SER A 319 -23.19 -20.94 -4.84
N LEU A 320 -22.97 -20.74 -6.14
CA LEU A 320 -21.78 -21.22 -6.85
C LEU A 320 -20.49 -20.49 -6.44
N LEU A 321 -20.56 -19.19 -6.17
CA LEU A 321 -19.42 -18.38 -5.72
C LEU A 321 -18.85 -18.93 -4.40
N PHE A 322 -19.71 -19.35 -3.49
CA PHE A 322 -19.33 -19.90 -2.19
C PHE A 322 -19.07 -21.41 -2.16
N LYS A 323 -19.18 -22.11 -3.30
CA LYS A 323 -18.70 -23.51 -3.37
C LYS A 323 -17.20 -23.58 -3.16
N GLU A 324 -16.74 -24.69 -2.61
CA GLU A 324 -15.33 -24.95 -2.37
C GLU A 324 -14.50 -24.79 -3.66
N SER A 325 -13.33 -24.18 -3.52
CA SER A 325 -12.29 -24.19 -4.57
C SER A 325 -10.92 -24.27 -3.91
N ASP A 326 -10.03 -25.02 -4.53
CA ASP A 326 -8.65 -25.18 -4.07
C ASP A 326 -7.71 -25.10 -5.29
N THR A 327 -7.17 -23.91 -5.49
CA THR A 327 -6.19 -23.57 -6.51
C THR A 327 -5.04 -22.80 -5.87
N PRO A 328 -3.85 -22.71 -6.51
CA PRO A 328 -2.73 -21.94 -6.01
C PRO A 328 -3.07 -20.49 -5.59
N ALA A 329 -3.95 -19.82 -6.33
CA ALA A 329 -4.20 -18.38 -6.18
C ALA A 329 -5.64 -18.00 -5.80
N PHE A 330 -6.57 -18.96 -5.74
CA PHE A 330 -7.95 -18.71 -5.33
C PHE A 330 -8.47 -19.89 -4.54
N LYS A 331 -8.71 -19.65 -3.24
CA LYS A 331 -9.23 -20.65 -2.31
C LYS A 331 -10.50 -20.13 -1.67
N VAL A 332 -11.53 -20.97 -1.71
CA VAL A 332 -12.80 -20.74 -0.99
C VAL A 332 -13.04 -21.98 -0.17
N SER A 333 -13.11 -21.80 1.15
CA SER A 333 -13.32 -22.87 2.12
C SER A 333 -14.34 -22.43 3.16
N GLY A 334 -15.29 -23.31 3.49
CA GLY A 334 -16.31 -23.04 4.50
C GLY A 334 -17.52 -22.25 3.99
N PRO A 335 -18.56 -22.09 4.84
CA PRO A 335 -19.75 -21.31 4.49
C PRO A 335 -19.43 -19.81 4.37
N PRO A 336 -20.31 -19.02 3.71
CA PRO A 336 -20.19 -17.56 3.71
C PRO A 336 -20.07 -17.01 5.13
N VAL A 337 -19.11 -16.13 5.37
CA VAL A 337 -19.00 -15.38 6.62
C VAL A 337 -19.85 -14.12 6.51
N ALA A 338 -20.53 -13.75 7.60
CA ALA A 338 -21.28 -12.50 7.65
C ALA A 338 -20.34 -11.32 7.38
N GLN A 339 -20.72 -10.46 6.43
CA GLN A 339 -19.94 -9.26 6.12
C GLN A 339 -20.07 -8.23 7.24
N VAL A 340 -18.98 -7.51 7.47
CA VAL A 340 -18.93 -6.41 8.42
C VAL A 340 -19.56 -5.20 7.74
N ALA A 341 -20.55 -4.58 8.37
CA ALA A 341 -21.10 -3.33 7.89
C ALA A 341 -20.00 -2.26 7.89
N TYR A 342 -19.91 -1.47 6.83
CA TYR A 342 -18.98 -0.36 6.79
C TYR A 342 -19.23 0.59 7.96
N SER A 343 -18.16 0.98 8.62
CA SER A 343 -18.12 2.04 9.62
C SER A 343 -16.91 2.91 9.33
N GLU A 344 -17.03 4.21 9.56
CA GLU A 344 -15.88 5.11 9.44
C GLU A 344 -14.76 4.65 10.37
N ALA A 345 -13.59 4.36 9.79
CA ALA A 345 -12.42 3.90 10.52
C ALA A 345 -11.74 5.05 11.29
N LEU A 346 -11.94 6.27 10.81
CA LEU A 346 -11.53 7.48 11.49
C LEU A 346 -12.73 7.94 12.32
N GLU A 347 -12.61 7.86 13.64
CA GLU A 347 -13.58 8.52 14.51
C GLU A 347 -13.58 10.01 14.15
N ALA A 348 -14.76 10.56 13.87
CA ALA A 348 -14.91 12.00 13.87
C ALA A 348 -14.44 12.48 15.24
N VAL A 349 -13.33 13.21 15.29
CA VAL A 349 -12.83 13.76 16.54
C VAL A 349 -13.92 14.71 17.02
N VAL A 350 -14.66 14.31 18.05
CA VAL A 350 -15.75 15.11 18.62
C VAL A 350 -15.14 16.43 19.11
N GLY A 351 -15.30 17.50 18.32
CA GLY A 351 -14.66 18.80 18.54
C GLY A 351 -13.98 19.43 17.31
N GLU A 352 -13.92 18.75 16.16
CA GLU A 352 -13.22 19.20 14.94
C GLU A 352 -13.84 20.39 14.16
N ASP A 353 -14.90 21.02 14.65
CA ASP A 353 -15.35 22.30 14.06
C ASP A 353 -14.43 23.48 14.41
N ALA A 354 -13.43 23.28 15.29
CA ALA A 354 -12.36 24.25 15.49
C ALA A 354 -11.18 23.91 14.56
N PRO A 355 -10.81 24.78 13.60
CA PRO A 355 -9.63 24.57 12.77
C PRO A 355 -8.39 24.43 13.65
N VAL A 356 -7.71 23.28 13.59
CA VAL A 356 -6.46 23.05 14.32
C VAL A 356 -5.34 23.76 13.57
N SER A 357 -4.72 24.74 14.21
CA SER A 357 -3.53 25.39 13.67
C SER A 357 -2.32 24.48 13.87
N TYR A 358 -1.54 24.26 12.81
CA TYR A 358 -0.21 23.67 12.90
C TYR A 358 0.90 24.73 12.93
N GLU A 359 0.52 26.01 13.02
CA GLU A 359 1.42 27.15 13.25
C GLU A 359 1.47 27.50 14.75
N VAL A 360 2.38 28.40 15.13
CA VAL A 360 2.51 28.87 16.52
C VAL A 360 1.25 29.62 16.95
N GLU A 361 0.65 29.21 18.05
CA GLU A 361 -0.54 29.84 18.65
C GLU A 361 -0.20 30.60 19.94
N THR A 362 0.93 30.29 20.54
CA THR A 362 1.43 30.95 21.74
C THR A 362 1.83 32.39 21.41
N PRO A 363 1.46 33.39 22.25
CA PRO A 363 1.75 34.79 21.98
C PRO A 363 3.24 35.05 21.71
N ALA A 364 3.56 35.82 20.67
CA ALA A 364 4.95 36.17 20.32
C ALA A 364 5.69 36.91 21.44
N THR A 365 4.98 37.52 22.40
CA THR A 365 5.57 38.11 23.61
C THR A 365 6.21 37.06 24.52
N SER A 366 5.71 35.82 24.49
CA SER A 366 6.27 34.67 25.22
C SER A 366 7.59 34.18 24.61
N ALA A 367 8.01 34.70 23.45
CA ALA A 367 9.35 34.46 22.90
C ALA A 367 10.44 35.30 23.60
N VAL A 368 10.06 36.39 24.27
CA VAL A 368 11.00 37.36 24.85
C VAL A 368 11.52 36.86 26.20
N ILE A 369 12.84 36.74 26.33
CA ILE A 369 13.50 36.33 27.57
C ILE A 369 13.81 37.58 28.39
N SER A 370 13.23 37.67 29.58
CA SER A 370 13.39 38.83 30.46
C SER A 370 14.32 38.54 31.63
N ASN A 371 15.21 39.49 31.96
CA ASN A 371 16.15 39.40 33.08
C ASN A 371 17.04 38.13 33.07
N ASN A 372 17.33 37.60 31.88
CA ASN A 372 18.06 36.34 31.71
C ASN A 372 17.44 35.16 32.49
N GLN A 373 16.11 35.12 32.56
CA GLN A 373 15.32 34.04 33.18
C GLN A 373 14.38 33.43 32.13
N PHE A 374 14.42 32.11 31.97
CA PHE A 374 13.58 31.39 31.02
C PHE A 374 12.32 30.88 31.71
N SER A 375 11.21 31.56 31.45
CA SER A 375 9.92 31.30 32.12
C SER A 375 9.16 30.12 31.54
N LEU A 376 8.14 29.65 32.27
CA LEU A 376 7.15 28.69 31.78
C LEU A 376 6.53 29.12 30.45
N ASP A 377 6.21 30.42 30.28
CA ASP A 377 5.69 30.92 29.02
C ASP A 377 6.71 30.82 27.88
N ASN A 378 8.01 31.02 28.18
CA ASN A 378 9.07 30.79 27.21
C ASN A 378 9.17 29.30 26.81
N VAL A 379 9.03 28.37 27.77
CA VAL A 379 9.02 26.92 27.48
C VAL A 379 7.82 26.55 26.62
N VAL A 380 6.63 27.05 26.94
CA VAL A 380 5.43 26.81 26.14
C VAL A 380 5.62 27.30 24.70
N TYR A 381 6.11 28.52 24.52
CA TYR A 381 6.39 29.07 23.19
C TYR A 381 7.44 28.24 22.44
N LEU A 382 8.50 27.80 23.12
CA LEU A 382 9.56 26.97 22.55
C LEU A 382 9.01 25.64 22.00
N ILE A 383 8.17 24.95 22.77
CA ILE A 383 7.58 23.65 22.35
C ILE A 383 6.54 23.85 21.24
N ASP A 384 5.75 24.92 21.29
CA ASP A 384 4.81 25.27 20.21
C ASP A 384 5.55 25.49 18.89
N LYS A 385 6.62 26.29 18.93
CA LYS A 385 7.48 26.56 17.78
C LYS A 385 8.17 25.31 17.28
N MET A 386 8.63 24.43 18.18
CA MET A 386 9.21 23.13 17.82
C MET A 386 8.20 22.28 17.04
N GLY A 387 6.94 22.24 17.46
CA GLY A 387 5.89 21.52 16.76
C GLY A 387 5.68 22.02 15.33
N GLU A 388 5.59 23.33 15.14
CA GLU A 388 5.50 23.93 13.80
C GLU A 388 6.70 23.53 12.91
N ILE A 389 7.94 23.64 13.43
CA ILE A 389 9.16 23.32 12.68
C ILE A 389 9.16 21.86 12.24
N ILE A 390 8.84 20.94 13.14
CA ILE A 390 8.79 19.50 12.85
C ILE A 390 7.74 19.19 11.78
N ILE A 391 6.54 19.76 11.89
CA ILE A 391 5.44 19.52 10.94
C ILE A 391 5.80 20.06 9.54
N LYS A 392 6.44 21.24 9.47
CA LYS A 392 6.88 21.84 8.19
C LYS A 392 7.97 21.03 7.48
N ASN A 393 8.79 20.29 8.23
CA ASN A 393 9.92 19.53 7.72
C ASN A 393 9.65 18.02 7.57
N GLU A 394 8.38 17.57 7.62
CA GLU A 394 8.04 16.13 7.49
C GLU A 394 8.69 15.46 6.27
N VAL A 395 8.44 16.00 5.07
CA VAL A 395 8.93 15.40 3.82
C VAL A 395 10.46 15.47 3.72
N PRO A 396 11.13 16.62 3.94
CA PRO A 396 12.59 16.68 3.97
C PRO A 396 13.25 15.68 4.94
N PHE A 397 12.64 15.44 6.10
CA PHE A 397 13.14 14.47 7.07
C PHE A 397 12.96 13.02 6.60
N CYS A 398 11.85 12.68 5.93
CA CYS A 398 11.65 11.39 5.29
C CYS A 398 12.63 11.15 4.12
N GLU A 399 12.88 12.17 3.30
CA GLU A 399 13.83 12.09 2.19
C GLU A 399 15.25 11.77 2.69
N LEU A 400 15.71 12.48 3.71
CA LEU A 400 17.02 12.22 4.31
C LEU A 400 17.08 10.81 4.93
N ASP A 401 16.05 10.41 5.66
CA ASP A 401 15.98 9.09 6.28
C ASP A 401 15.99 7.96 5.22
N SER A 402 15.46 8.16 4.02
CA SER A 402 15.45 7.15 2.96
C SER A 402 16.85 6.70 2.49
N HIS A 403 17.91 7.47 2.77
CA HIS A 403 19.28 7.12 2.39
C HIS A 403 19.88 5.98 3.23
N ALA A 404 19.54 5.91 4.52
CA ALA A 404 20.12 4.95 5.46
C ALA A 404 19.08 4.22 6.34
N GLY A 405 17.85 4.74 6.42
CA GLY A 405 16.69 4.17 7.11
C GLY A 405 15.61 3.69 6.13
N ASP A 406 14.35 3.76 6.56
CA ASP A 406 13.16 3.34 5.81
C ASP A 406 12.33 4.51 5.28
N GLY A 407 12.75 5.76 5.52
CA GLY A 407 12.14 6.95 4.95
C GLY A 407 10.85 7.37 5.66
N ASP A 408 10.66 6.96 6.92
CA ASP A 408 9.45 7.21 7.69
C ASP A 408 9.68 8.12 8.92
N PHE A 409 10.93 8.50 9.20
CA PHE A 409 11.28 9.29 10.38
C PHE A 409 10.48 10.59 10.48
N GLY A 410 10.44 11.38 9.40
CA GLY A 410 9.75 12.67 9.35
C GLY A 410 8.25 12.55 9.63
N MET A 411 7.59 11.58 9.00
CA MET A 411 6.18 11.27 9.22
C MET A 411 5.93 10.84 10.66
N SER A 412 6.81 9.98 11.21
CA SER A 412 6.70 9.50 12.58
C SER A 412 6.74 10.62 13.61
N VAL A 413 7.66 11.58 13.49
CA VAL A 413 7.72 12.72 14.43
C VAL A 413 6.62 13.75 14.15
N ALA A 414 6.32 14.06 12.89
CA ALA A 414 5.27 15.02 12.55
C ALA A 414 3.89 14.55 13.01
N LYS A 415 3.60 13.23 12.94
CA LYS A 415 2.36 12.65 13.47
C LYS A 415 2.17 12.95 14.96
N GLY A 416 3.19 12.72 15.80
CA GLY A 416 3.09 12.98 17.23
C GLY A 416 2.95 14.47 17.55
N PHE A 417 3.68 15.34 16.85
CA PHE A 417 3.56 16.79 17.07
C PHE A 417 2.25 17.39 16.51
N ARG A 418 1.65 16.82 15.46
CA ARG A 418 0.28 17.17 15.06
C ARG A 418 -0.72 16.82 16.14
N GLN A 419 -0.59 15.66 16.76
CA GLN A 419 -1.46 15.30 17.87
C GLN A 419 -1.24 16.21 19.08
N LEU A 420 0.02 16.55 19.39
CA LEU A 420 0.35 17.54 20.42
C LEU A 420 -0.34 18.88 20.15
N LYS A 421 -0.38 19.33 18.89
CA LYS A 421 -1.09 20.56 18.49
C LYS A 421 -2.63 20.44 18.61
N ARG A 422 -3.20 19.26 18.33
CA ARG A 422 -4.64 19.00 18.57
C ARG A 422 -5.01 19.07 20.05
N GLU A 423 -4.14 18.58 20.91
CA GLU A 423 -4.35 18.57 22.36
C GLU A 423 -3.83 19.84 23.06
N TRP A 424 -3.26 20.79 22.31
CA TRP A 424 -2.56 21.96 22.84
C TRP A 424 -3.43 22.77 23.81
N ASN A 425 -4.66 23.08 23.40
CA ASN A 425 -5.60 23.83 24.25
C ASN A 425 -5.93 23.09 25.55
N HIS A 426 -6.00 21.76 25.52
CA HIS A 426 -6.22 20.98 26.73
C HIS A 426 -5.01 21.05 27.66
N ILE A 427 -3.81 20.79 27.14
CA ILE A 427 -2.55 20.83 27.88
C ILE A 427 -2.32 22.22 28.52
N ILE A 428 -2.59 23.30 27.78
CA ILE A 428 -2.41 24.66 28.27
C ILE A 428 -3.37 25.00 29.41
N ASN A 429 -4.61 24.49 29.37
CA ASN A 429 -5.62 24.81 30.37
C ASN A 429 -5.54 23.93 31.62
N GLU A 430 -5.19 22.64 31.47
CA GLU A 430 -5.28 21.65 32.56
C GLU A 430 -3.91 21.27 33.16
N ASP A 431 -2.84 21.26 32.34
CA ASP A 431 -1.55 20.65 32.69
C ASP A 431 -0.39 21.66 32.78
N LYS A 432 -0.60 22.92 32.41
CA LYS A 432 0.38 24.02 32.50
C LYS A 432 0.47 24.61 33.92
N LYS A 433 0.79 23.78 34.92
CA LYS A 433 0.96 24.23 36.31
C LYS A 433 2.37 24.76 36.56
N ASP A 434 3.37 24.07 36.03
CA ASP A 434 4.78 24.41 36.09
C ASP A 434 5.51 23.81 34.87
N ILE A 435 6.83 24.07 34.75
CA ILE A 435 7.62 23.59 33.60
C ILE A 435 7.65 22.05 33.57
N GLY A 436 7.80 21.41 34.73
CA GLY A 436 7.87 19.95 34.82
C GLY A 436 6.57 19.27 34.40
N SER A 437 5.43 19.75 34.89
CA SER A 437 4.11 19.21 34.56
C SER A 437 3.77 19.40 33.08
N PHE A 438 4.10 20.57 32.52
CA PHE A 438 3.88 20.86 31.10
C PHE A 438 4.70 19.93 30.20
N LEU A 439 6.00 19.74 30.49
CA LEU A 439 6.84 18.84 29.71
C LEU A 439 6.43 17.37 29.85
N ASP A 440 5.96 16.93 31.03
CA ASP A 440 5.45 15.56 31.21
C ASP A 440 4.17 15.34 30.39
N ALA A 441 3.23 16.30 30.36
CA ALA A 441 2.04 16.23 29.52
C ALA A 441 2.38 16.13 28.02
N CYS A 442 3.28 17.00 27.52
CA CYS A 442 3.78 16.89 26.14
C CYS A 442 4.43 15.52 25.88
N SER A 443 5.17 14.99 26.86
CA SER A 443 5.87 13.72 26.73
C SER A 443 4.93 12.54 26.51
N LEU A 444 3.76 12.52 27.16
CA LEU A 444 2.79 11.43 27.05
C LEU A 444 2.18 11.40 25.65
N VAL A 445 1.76 12.55 25.12
CA VAL A 445 1.22 12.67 23.76
C VAL A 445 2.27 12.28 22.72
N ILE A 446 3.50 12.78 22.85
CA ILE A 446 4.59 12.43 21.93
C ILE A 446 4.87 10.93 21.98
N MET A 447 4.90 10.32 23.17
CA MET A 447 5.21 8.89 23.33
C MET A 447 4.12 7.98 22.77
N GLU A 448 2.86 8.41 22.82
CA GLU A 448 1.71 7.65 22.30
C GLU A 448 1.59 7.75 20.78
N TYR A 449 1.83 8.93 20.19
CA TYR A 449 1.48 9.19 18.80
C TYR A 449 2.66 9.26 17.82
N CYS A 450 3.89 9.44 18.29
CA CYS A 450 5.07 9.25 17.44
C CYS A 450 5.32 7.75 17.19
N GLY A 451 5.39 7.35 15.92
CA GLY A 451 5.62 5.96 15.54
C GLY A 451 7.03 5.44 15.85
N GLY A 452 7.16 4.10 15.84
CA GLY A 452 8.45 3.41 15.88
C GLY A 452 9.31 3.71 17.10
N ALA A 453 10.64 3.82 16.89
CA ALA A 453 11.59 4.17 17.95
C ALA A 453 11.51 5.66 18.37
N SER A 454 10.95 6.52 17.51
CA SER A 454 10.88 7.97 17.74
C SER A 454 10.01 8.31 18.95
N GLY A 455 8.86 7.66 19.14
CA GLY A 455 7.98 7.92 20.30
C GLY A 455 8.66 7.70 21.65
N PRO A 456 9.22 6.51 21.93
CA PRO A 456 9.97 6.26 23.15
C PRO A 456 11.15 7.21 23.34
N ILE A 457 11.87 7.56 22.27
CA ILE A 457 13.07 8.42 22.34
C ILE A 457 12.69 9.86 22.67
N TRP A 458 11.82 10.49 21.86
CA TRP A 458 11.40 11.88 22.05
C TRP A 458 10.57 12.05 23.32
N GLY A 459 9.63 11.15 23.59
CA GLY A 459 8.87 11.16 24.83
C GLY A 459 9.76 11.03 26.06
N SER A 460 10.79 10.17 26.03
CA SER A 460 11.73 10.04 27.16
C SER A 460 12.57 11.28 27.38
N ALA A 461 12.96 11.99 26.31
CA ALA A 461 13.68 13.26 26.41
C ALA A 461 12.86 14.31 27.17
N PHE A 462 11.62 14.55 26.72
CA PHE A 462 10.70 15.50 27.37
C PHE A 462 10.40 15.11 28.81
N ARG A 463 10.14 13.82 29.05
CA ARG A 463 9.84 13.31 30.38
C ARG A 463 11.01 13.45 31.36
N ALA A 464 12.23 13.19 30.90
CA ALA A 464 13.42 13.35 31.73
C ALA A 464 13.72 14.84 32.01
N ALA A 465 13.58 15.70 31.00
CA ALA A 465 13.68 17.16 31.15
C ALA A 465 12.67 17.69 32.17
N GLY A 466 11.40 17.30 32.06
CA GLY A 466 10.33 17.69 32.99
C GLY A 466 10.61 17.25 34.43
N LYS A 467 11.11 16.01 34.62
CA LYS A 467 11.49 15.51 35.95
C LYS A 467 12.68 16.25 36.56
N ALA A 468 13.68 16.61 35.76
CA ALA A 468 14.85 17.34 36.24
C ALA A 468 14.50 18.75 36.70
N VAL A 469 13.59 19.42 35.99
CA VAL A 469 13.14 20.77 36.33
C VAL A 469 12.14 20.77 37.49
N GLY A 470 11.22 19.80 37.53
CA GLY A 470 10.18 19.72 38.55
C GLY A 470 9.26 20.95 38.57
N GLY A 471 8.83 21.36 39.77
CA GLY A 471 7.82 22.42 39.98
C GLY A 471 8.26 23.86 39.71
N LYS A 472 9.33 24.08 38.94
CA LYS A 472 9.87 25.44 38.70
C LYS A 472 9.03 26.21 37.68
N GLN A 473 9.00 27.53 37.86
CA GLN A 473 8.32 28.48 36.97
C GLN A 473 9.29 29.22 36.05
N GLN A 474 10.56 29.28 36.43
CA GLN A 474 11.63 29.96 35.70
C GLN A 474 12.92 29.17 35.88
N LEU A 475 13.79 29.25 34.87
CA LEU A 475 15.11 28.63 34.86
C LEU A 475 16.17 29.68 34.56
N ASN A 476 17.28 29.62 35.29
CA ASN A 476 18.51 30.27 34.86
C ASN A 476 19.24 29.38 33.82
N VAL A 477 20.33 29.90 33.22
CA VAL A 477 21.07 29.21 32.15
C VAL A 477 21.63 27.86 32.61
N ALA A 478 22.10 27.74 33.86
CA ALA A 478 22.62 26.48 34.39
C ALA A 478 21.51 25.43 34.57
N GLU A 479 20.35 25.84 35.07
CA GLU A 479 19.19 24.96 35.22
C GLU A 479 18.62 24.51 33.86
N PHE A 480 18.68 25.38 32.85
CA PHE A 480 18.32 25.00 31.48
C PHE A 480 19.34 24.00 30.89
N ALA A 481 20.64 24.19 31.14
CA ALA A 481 21.67 23.24 30.73
C ALA A 481 21.46 21.86 31.38
N GLU A 482 21.14 21.81 32.68
CA GLU A 482 20.77 20.58 33.39
C GLU A 482 19.54 19.90 32.77
N MET A 483 18.53 20.68 32.36
CA MET A 483 17.33 20.17 31.68
C MET A 483 17.67 19.49 30.35
N ILE A 484 18.53 20.09 29.52
CA ILE A 484 18.96 19.51 28.24
C ILE A 484 19.81 18.25 28.46
N HIS A 485 20.70 18.24 29.45
CA HIS A 485 21.45 17.03 29.83
C HIS A 485 20.55 15.92 30.34
N ALA A 486 19.50 16.24 31.11
CA ALA A 486 18.52 15.25 31.54
C ALA A 486 17.78 14.63 30.34
N ALA A 487 17.48 15.42 29.30
CA ALA A 487 16.89 14.93 28.07
C ALA A 487 17.79 13.88 27.37
N VAL A 488 19.09 14.16 27.28
CA VAL A 488 20.12 13.21 26.78
C VAL A 488 20.09 11.93 27.59
N GLN A 489 20.18 12.04 28.92
CA GLN A 489 20.20 10.88 29.81
C GLN A 489 18.92 10.05 29.71
N GLY A 490 17.77 10.70 29.54
CA GLY A 490 16.48 10.06 29.31
C GLY A 490 16.50 9.17 28.08
N ILE A 491 17.01 9.69 26.96
CA ILE A 491 17.16 8.94 25.70
C ILE A 491 18.14 7.77 25.88
N GLN A 492 19.33 8.03 26.44
CA GLN A 492 20.35 7.01 26.63
C GLN A 492 19.87 5.87 27.54
N SER A 493 19.16 6.19 28.62
CA SER A 493 18.57 5.21 29.53
C SER A 493 17.47 4.39 28.85
N THR A 494 16.67 5.01 27.97
CA THR A 494 15.68 4.28 27.15
C THR A 494 16.37 3.34 26.17
N GLY A 495 17.46 3.78 25.53
CA GLY A 495 18.29 2.92 24.69
C GLY A 495 18.89 1.75 25.48
N GLU A 496 19.44 2.00 26.67
CA GLU A 496 20.01 0.96 27.54
C GLU A 496 19.00 -0.11 27.92
N ARG A 497 17.79 0.30 28.34
CA ARG A 497 16.71 -0.65 28.65
C ARG A 497 16.29 -1.50 27.46
N SER A 498 16.31 -0.94 26.25
CA SER A 498 15.83 -1.60 25.04
C SER A 498 16.90 -2.44 24.32
N PHE A 499 18.16 -2.00 24.36
CA PHE A 499 19.24 -2.51 23.52
C PHE A 499 20.51 -2.90 24.29
N GLY A 500 20.48 -2.84 25.63
CA GLY A 500 21.61 -3.17 26.49
C GLY A 500 22.67 -2.07 26.63
N ARG A 501 22.59 -1.00 25.82
CA ARG A 501 23.35 0.25 26.00
C ARG A 501 22.62 1.44 25.38
N GLY A 502 22.84 2.63 25.94
CA GLY A 502 22.44 3.89 25.30
C GLY A 502 23.33 4.24 24.10
N ALA A 503 22.78 5.00 23.17
CA ALA A 503 23.57 5.59 22.08
C ALA A 503 24.53 6.65 22.64
N VAL A 504 25.71 6.75 22.04
CA VAL A 504 26.73 7.75 22.36
C VAL A 504 27.14 8.51 21.10
N VAL A 505 27.81 9.65 21.25
CA VAL A 505 28.42 10.35 20.12
C VAL A 505 29.38 9.38 19.41
N GLY A 506 29.22 9.23 18.10
CA GLY A 506 29.88 8.22 17.29
C GLY A 506 28.99 7.07 16.83
N ASP A 507 27.75 6.95 17.32
CA ASP A 507 26.83 5.87 16.92
C ASP A 507 25.99 6.19 15.68
N LYS A 508 26.00 7.45 15.22
CA LYS A 508 25.19 7.97 14.12
C LYS A 508 23.69 7.92 14.44
N THR A 509 23.30 8.73 15.41
CA THR A 509 21.93 8.91 15.88
C THR A 509 21.72 10.37 16.27
N LEU A 510 20.50 10.75 16.66
CA LEU A 510 20.23 12.09 17.18
C LEU A 510 21.11 12.50 18.38
N ILE A 511 21.70 11.54 19.10
CA ILE A 511 22.64 11.82 20.19
C ILE A 511 23.89 12.55 19.70
N ASP A 512 24.31 12.34 18.45
CA ASP A 512 25.45 13.02 17.83
C ASP A 512 25.24 14.53 17.68
N ALA A 513 23.98 15.01 17.66
CA ALA A 513 23.65 16.43 17.71
C ALA A 513 23.25 16.89 19.12
N LEU A 514 22.50 16.06 19.85
CA LEU A 514 21.96 16.45 21.15
C LEU A 514 23.02 16.56 22.25
N VAL A 515 24.00 15.65 22.30
CA VAL A 515 25.10 15.72 23.30
C VAL A 515 25.96 16.96 23.10
N PRO A 516 26.48 17.28 21.89
CA PRO A 516 27.21 18.52 21.68
C PRO A 516 26.41 19.79 22.02
N CYS A 517 25.10 19.78 21.76
CA CYS A 517 24.21 20.87 22.19
C CYS A 517 24.17 20.99 23.72
N ALA A 518 23.94 19.88 24.44
CA ALA A 518 23.90 19.84 25.90
C ALA A 518 25.23 20.31 26.52
N ASP A 519 26.35 19.82 26.00
CA ASP A 519 27.69 20.20 26.46
C ASP A 519 27.95 21.69 26.24
N SER A 520 27.51 22.25 25.09
CA SER A 520 27.62 23.69 24.81
C SER A 520 26.80 24.53 25.79
N TRP A 521 25.61 24.07 26.19
CA TRP A 521 24.79 24.77 27.20
C TRP A 521 25.49 24.79 28.56
N THR A 522 26.11 23.68 28.97
CA THR A 522 26.90 23.61 30.21
C THR A 522 28.08 24.57 30.19
N GLN A 523 28.82 24.65 29.07
CA GLN A 523 29.93 25.60 28.91
C GLN A 523 29.46 27.06 28.94
N SER A 524 28.31 27.36 28.34
CA SER A 524 27.71 28.70 28.39
C SER A 524 27.31 29.10 29.81
N ALA A 525 26.76 28.16 30.60
CA ALA A 525 26.45 28.39 32.00
C ALA A 525 27.73 28.70 32.82
N GLU A 526 28.81 27.95 32.61
CA GLU A 526 30.11 28.18 33.27
C GLU A 526 30.76 29.52 32.87
N SER A 527 30.55 29.93 31.62
CA SER A 527 31.10 31.18 31.06
C SER A 527 30.28 32.43 31.42
N GLY A 528 29.09 32.25 32.01
CA GLY A 528 28.18 33.34 32.33
C GLY A 528 27.51 33.97 31.09
N ASP A 529 27.34 33.20 30.01
CA ASP A 529 26.62 33.65 28.82
C ASP A 529 25.14 33.90 29.14
N ASP A 530 24.50 34.78 28.37
CA ASP A 530 23.05 34.93 28.39
C ASP A 530 22.35 33.83 27.57
N PHE A 531 21.03 33.68 27.76
CA PHE A 531 20.24 32.67 27.05
C PHE A 531 20.38 32.77 25.53
N LYS A 532 20.39 33.99 24.97
CA LYS A 532 20.48 34.19 23.52
C LYS A 532 21.79 33.66 22.96
N THR A 533 22.90 33.94 23.63
CA THR A 533 24.22 33.44 23.27
C THR A 533 24.29 31.92 23.42
N ALA A 534 23.72 31.38 24.50
CA ALA A 534 23.70 29.94 24.75
C ALA A 534 22.85 29.17 23.73
N PHE A 535 21.69 29.70 23.32
CA PHE A 535 20.88 29.14 22.21
C PHE A 535 21.68 29.09 20.90
N ALA A 536 22.33 30.19 20.54
CA ALA A 536 23.11 30.27 19.31
C ALA A 536 24.29 29.28 19.30
N LYS A 537 25.02 29.16 20.42
CA LYS A 537 26.12 28.21 20.56
C LYS A 537 25.62 26.76 20.55
N GLY A 538 24.56 26.45 21.28
CA GLY A 538 23.96 25.12 21.32
C GLY A 538 23.45 24.66 19.96
N ALA A 539 22.76 25.53 19.22
CA ALA A 539 22.30 25.27 17.85
C ALA A 539 23.48 25.01 16.91
N ALA A 540 24.53 25.83 16.96
CA ALA A 540 25.74 25.63 16.15
C ALA A 540 26.42 24.29 16.46
N ALA A 541 26.51 23.91 17.74
CA ALA A 541 27.08 22.64 18.17
C ALA A 541 26.25 21.43 17.67
N ALA A 542 24.92 21.53 17.68
CA ALA A 542 24.04 20.50 17.14
C ALA A 542 24.19 20.33 15.63
N VAL A 543 24.27 21.43 14.88
CA VAL A 543 24.50 21.42 13.44
C VAL A 543 25.86 20.80 13.11
N GLU A 544 26.91 21.16 13.84
CA GLU A 544 28.23 20.56 13.66
C GLU A 544 28.23 19.06 13.99
N GLY A 545 27.58 18.67 15.08
CA GLY A 545 27.42 17.28 15.50
C GLY A 545 26.68 16.44 14.45
N ALA A 546 25.56 16.95 13.95
CA ALA A 546 24.79 16.35 12.87
C ALA A 546 25.64 16.17 11.61
N LYS A 547 26.37 17.21 11.18
CA LYS A 547 27.23 17.16 10.00
C LYS A 547 28.32 16.10 10.13
N LYS A 548 28.97 15.97 11.30
CA LYS A 548 30.00 14.96 11.55
C LYS A 548 29.49 13.53 11.33
N THR A 549 28.19 13.30 11.45
CA THR A 549 27.64 11.97 11.22
C THR A 549 27.80 11.49 9.76
N GLU A 550 27.99 12.39 8.79
CA GLU A 550 28.27 12.03 7.39
C GLU A 550 29.48 11.08 7.25
N ASP A 551 30.48 11.27 8.11
CA ASP A 551 31.74 10.51 8.12
C ASP A 551 31.69 9.25 9.01
N ILE A 552 30.54 8.96 9.63
CA ILE A 552 30.37 7.88 10.59
C ILE A 552 29.60 6.74 9.93
N VAL A 553 30.16 5.52 10.03
CA VAL A 553 29.40 4.29 9.73
C VAL A 553 28.46 4.04 10.89
N ALA A 554 27.15 3.95 10.62
CA ALA A 554 26.15 3.80 11.66
C ALA A 554 26.34 2.51 12.46
N ARG A 555 26.18 2.62 13.79
CA ARG A 555 26.36 1.50 14.73
C ARG A 555 25.09 1.16 15.49
N MET A 556 24.10 2.06 15.48
CA MET A 556 22.80 1.87 16.13
C MET A 556 21.66 2.31 15.20
N GLY A 557 20.44 1.96 15.59
CA GLY A 557 19.24 2.24 14.80
C GLY A 557 19.17 1.44 13.50
N ARG A 558 18.18 1.77 12.66
CA ARG A 558 17.99 1.13 11.36
C ARG A 558 19.18 1.32 10.42
N ALA A 559 19.82 2.50 10.48
CA ALA A 559 21.02 2.82 9.72
C ALA A 559 22.19 1.86 10.00
N GLY A 560 22.29 1.29 11.21
CA GLY A 560 23.31 0.29 11.53
C GLY A 560 23.24 -0.99 10.67
N THR A 561 22.10 -1.28 10.04
CA THR A 561 21.93 -2.48 9.19
C THR A 561 22.52 -2.32 7.79
N VAL A 562 22.72 -1.09 7.31
CA VAL A 562 23.21 -0.83 5.94
C VAL A 562 24.73 -0.63 5.87
N GLY A 563 25.42 -0.59 7.01
CA GLY A 563 26.89 -0.51 7.10
C GLY A 563 27.45 0.70 6.36
N ASP A 564 28.50 0.50 5.55
CA ASP A 564 29.19 1.56 4.81
C ASP A 564 28.27 2.39 3.89
N ARG A 565 27.08 1.87 3.54
CA ARG A 565 26.08 2.64 2.76
C ARG A 565 25.52 3.84 3.52
N SER A 566 25.70 3.90 4.84
CA SER A 566 25.31 5.07 5.63
C SER A 566 26.25 6.27 5.46
N LEU A 567 27.42 6.11 4.84
CA LEU A 567 28.39 7.21 4.67
C LEU A 567 27.90 8.25 3.66
N GLY A 568 28.31 9.50 3.86
CA GLY A 568 28.04 10.62 2.94
C GLY A 568 26.70 11.33 3.14
N TYR A 569 25.89 10.89 4.10
CA TYR A 569 24.62 11.52 4.47
C TYR A 569 24.57 11.71 5.99
N PRO A 570 24.07 12.85 6.51
CA PRO A 570 23.89 13.00 7.95
C PRO A 570 22.77 12.07 8.46
N ASP A 571 22.83 11.68 9.73
CA ASP A 571 21.71 11.01 10.41
C ASP A 571 20.46 11.91 10.40
N ALA A 572 19.31 11.36 10.04
CA ALA A 572 18.07 12.13 9.92
C ALA A 572 17.63 12.74 11.25
N GLY A 573 17.79 12.01 12.36
CA GLY A 573 17.48 12.51 13.70
C GLY A 573 18.42 13.62 14.16
N ALA A 574 19.73 13.46 13.93
CA ALA A 574 20.74 14.46 14.25
C ALA A 574 20.54 15.74 13.42
N TYR A 575 20.31 15.57 12.11
CA TYR A 575 20.02 16.69 11.20
C TYR A 575 18.75 17.44 11.61
N ALA A 576 17.68 16.71 11.95
CA ALA A 576 16.44 17.32 12.43
C ALA A 576 16.66 18.15 13.69
N LEU A 577 17.45 17.67 14.67
CA LEU A 577 17.81 18.48 15.83
C LEU A 577 18.62 19.72 15.48
N GLY A 578 19.53 19.63 14.49
CA GLY A 578 20.24 20.79 13.95
C GLY A 578 19.26 21.85 13.43
N VAL A 579 18.33 21.47 12.56
CA VAL A 579 17.29 22.37 12.02
C VAL A 579 16.44 22.96 13.13
N ILE A 580 15.92 22.11 14.04
CA ILE A 580 15.04 22.52 15.13
C ILE A 580 15.75 23.51 16.06
N PHE A 581 16.97 23.23 16.50
CA PHE A 581 17.67 24.13 17.42
C PHE A 581 18.09 25.43 16.75
N THR A 582 18.45 25.42 15.46
CA THR A 582 18.71 26.66 14.71
C THR A 582 17.46 27.54 14.65
N GLU A 583 16.32 27.00 14.20
CA GLU A 583 15.09 27.78 14.09
C GLU A 583 14.54 28.23 15.46
N LEU A 584 14.69 27.41 16.51
CA LEU A 584 14.35 27.82 17.88
C LEU A 584 15.26 28.94 18.39
N SER A 585 16.56 28.89 18.10
CA SER A 585 17.51 29.94 18.48
C SER A 585 17.18 31.28 17.81
N GLU A 586 16.60 31.27 16.60
CA GLU A 586 16.16 32.48 15.90
C GLU A 586 14.81 33.00 16.40
N ALA A 587 13.94 32.09 16.86
CA ALA A 587 12.61 32.43 17.35
C ALA A 587 12.62 33.06 18.75
N MET A 588 13.53 32.63 19.64
CA MET A 588 13.67 33.17 20.99
C MET A 588 14.39 34.53 20.99
N LYS A 589 13.89 35.52 21.76
CA LYS A 589 14.27 36.93 21.63
C LYS A 589 14.89 37.55 22.87
#